data_AF-X1VVF5-F1
#
_entry.id   AF-X1VVF5-F1
#
_cell.length_a   1.000
_cell.length_b   1.000
_cell.length_c   1.000
_cell.angle_alpha   90.00
_cell.angle_beta   90.00
_cell.angle_gamma   90.00
#
_symmetry.space_group_name_H-M   'P 1'
#
loop_
_entity.id
_entity.type
_entity.pdbx_description
1 polymer ?
#
loop_
_entity_poly.entity_id
_entity_poly.type
_entity_poly.pdbx_seq_one_letter_code
_entity_poly.pdbx_strand_id
1 'polypeptide(L)'
;MSFEERMQQGFGLALSEGLDVCIALSSVAIAIGDRFSQRSNNTNIKALLKRPKATARLVRGLIKSKLAHHSLLPKDLWSLSGLITFGIDTSVYREKIKEMWGREPLEFHGSTETVFIATQTWDHQGMTFIPHLNFFEFIPEEESIKSREDP
;
A
#
# COMPACT_ATOMS: atom_id res chain seq x y z
N MET A 1 -0.62 -0.34 23.28
CA MET A 1 -0.86 0.52 22.11
C MET A 1 -1.94 -0.06 21.23
N SER A 2 -2.95 0.74 20.90
CA SER A 2 -3.99 0.43 19.91
C SER A 2 -3.40 0.36 18.49
N PHE A 3 -4.17 -0.18 17.54
CA PHE A 3 -3.77 -0.20 16.12
C PHE A 3 -3.53 1.22 15.59
N GLU A 4 -4.40 2.17 15.95
CA GLU A 4 -4.25 3.55 15.50
C GLU A 4 -2.98 4.20 16.03
N GLU A 5 -2.66 3.99 17.31
CA GLU A 5 -1.43 4.51 17.91
C GLU A 5 -0.18 3.97 17.21
N ARG A 6 -0.17 2.66 16.90
CA ARG A 6 0.92 2.03 16.14
C ARG A 6 1.06 2.63 14.74
N MET A 7 -0.06 2.85 14.05
CA MET A 7 -0.05 3.50 12.72
C MET A 7 0.46 4.93 12.78
N GLN A 8 0.00 5.72 13.75
CA GLN A 8 0.47 7.10 13.93
C GLN A 8 1.98 7.15 14.23
N GLN A 9 2.48 6.24 15.07
CA GLN A 9 3.90 6.14 15.36
C GLN A 9 4.70 5.73 14.12
N GLY A 10 4.21 4.75 13.35
CA GLY A 10 4.82 4.31 12.08
C GLY A 10 4.95 5.45 11.07
N PHE A 11 3.89 6.23 10.87
CA PHE A 11 3.97 7.42 10.01
C PHE A 11 4.91 8.48 10.56
N GLY A 12 4.97 8.66 11.87
CA GLY A 12 5.93 9.56 12.52
C GLY A 12 7.38 9.16 12.26
N LEU A 13 7.68 7.86 12.20
CA LEU A 13 8.99 7.32 11.83
C LEU A 13 9.24 7.47 10.33
N ALA A 14 8.26 7.14 9.47
CA ALA A 14 8.37 7.31 8.03
C ALA A 14 8.61 8.78 7.63
N LEU A 15 8.04 9.73 8.35
CA LEU A 15 8.30 11.15 8.14
C LEU A 15 9.71 11.56 8.57
N SER A 16 10.29 11.00 9.63
CA SER A 16 11.64 11.36 10.07
C SER A 16 12.73 10.64 9.28
N GLU A 17 12.64 9.32 9.18
CA GLU A 17 13.66 8.47 8.57
C GLU A 17 13.48 8.34 7.06
N GLY A 18 12.23 8.28 6.59
CA GLY A 18 11.90 8.00 5.19
C GLY A 18 11.06 6.74 5.06
N LEU A 19 10.60 6.48 3.83
CA LEU A 19 9.85 5.30 3.46
C LEU A 19 10.28 4.89 2.06
N ASP A 20 10.94 3.75 1.95
CA ASP A 20 11.45 3.24 0.67
C ASP A 20 10.49 2.20 0.06
N VAL A 21 9.94 1.31 0.89
CA VAL A 21 9.01 0.27 0.45
C VAL A 21 7.73 0.35 1.28
N CYS A 22 6.59 0.32 0.60
CA CYS A 22 5.28 0.17 1.22
C CYS A 22 4.66 -1.16 0.79
N ILE A 23 4.26 -1.97 1.78
CA ILE A 23 3.51 -3.21 1.57
C ILE A 23 2.19 -3.06 2.30
N ALA A 24 1.07 -3.09 1.58
CA ALA A 24 -0.25 -2.89 2.17
C ALA A 24 -1.35 -3.56 1.35
N LEU A 25 -2.45 -3.92 2.01
CA LEU A 25 -3.70 -4.22 1.31
C LEU A 25 -4.10 -3.03 0.42
N SER A 26 -4.65 -3.30 -0.76
CA SER A 26 -5.05 -2.27 -1.72
C SER A 26 -6.02 -1.23 -1.13
N SER A 27 -7.08 -1.69 -0.46
CA SER A 27 -8.01 -0.83 0.30
C SER A 27 -7.32 -0.01 1.39
N VAL A 28 -6.31 -0.56 2.08
CA VAL A 28 -5.56 0.15 3.12
C VAL A 28 -4.66 1.22 2.51
N ALA A 29 -4.00 0.94 1.38
CA ALA A 29 -3.20 1.91 0.66
C ALA A 29 -4.04 3.12 0.22
N ILE A 30 -5.28 2.89 -0.24
CA ILE A 30 -6.26 3.93 -0.55
C ILE A 30 -6.67 4.70 0.71
N ALA A 31 -7.05 4.00 1.78
CA ALA A 31 -7.49 4.65 3.02
C ALA A 31 -6.40 5.54 3.63
N ILE A 32 -5.14 5.14 3.51
CA ILE A 32 -4.00 5.96 3.92
C ILE A 32 -3.90 7.21 3.03
N GLY A 33 -3.95 7.06 1.70
CA GLY A 33 -3.94 8.18 0.77
C GLY A 33 -5.07 9.19 1.04
N ASP A 34 -6.28 8.71 1.26
CA ASP A 34 -7.45 9.54 1.61
C ASP A 34 -7.28 10.23 2.98
N ARG A 35 -6.63 9.59 3.97
CA ARG A 35 -6.33 10.26 5.25
C ARG A 35 -5.32 11.40 5.08
N PHE A 36 -4.35 11.28 4.18
CA PHE A 36 -3.40 12.35 3.89
C PHE A 36 -4.08 13.55 3.21
N SER A 37 -5.00 13.29 2.28
CA SER A 37 -5.73 14.35 1.58
C SER A 37 -6.63 15.16 2.54
N GLN A 38 -7.20 14.52 3.56
CA GLN A 38 -8.08 15.15 4.55
C GLN A 38 -7.35 15.91 5.66
N ARG A 39 -6.13 15.50 6.05
CA ARG A 39 -5.45 16.02 7.26
C ARG A 39 -4.74 17.37 7.09
N SER A 40 -4.84 18.00 5.91
CA SER A 40 -4.15 19.27 5.59
C SER A 40 -4.47 20.44 6.54
N ASN A 41 -5.57 20.39 7.31
CA ASN A 41 -6.02 21.53 8.13
C ASN A 41 -5.70 21.47 9.63
N ASN A 42 -5.14 20.38 10.17
CA ASN A 42 -4.99 20.26 11.63
C ASN A 42 -3.68 19.60 12.09
N THR A 43 -2.56 19.98 11.48
CA THR A 43 -1.23 19.51 11.94
C THR A 43 -0.73 20.37 13.08
N ASN A 44 -0.46 19.73 14.23
CA ASN A 44 0.04 20.41 15.42
C ASN A 44 1.53 20.76 15.24
N ILE A 45 1.79 21.96 14.71
CA ILE A 45 3.10 22.49 14.30
C ILE A 45 4.17 22.33 15.41
N LYS A 46 3.76 22.42 16.69
CA LYS A 46 4.66 22.30 17.85
C LYS A 46 5.29 20.92 18.02
N ALA A 47 4.61 19.85 17.63
CA ALA A 47 5.16 18.49 17.71
C ALA A 47 6.12 18.19 16.55
N LEU A 48 5.84 18.74 15.37
CA LEU A 48 6.68 18.60 14.17
C LEU A 48 8.04 19.27 14.34
N LEU A 49 8.09 20.44 15.00
CA LEU A 49 9.33 21.18 15.29
C LEU A 49 10.40 20.37 16.06
N LYS A 50 10.00 19.34 16.82
CA LYS A 50 10.95 18.46 17.54
C LYS A 50 11.71 17.49 16.61
N ARG A 51 11.30 17.36 15.34
CA ARG A 51 11.90 16.46 14.34
C ARG A 51 12.18 17.25 13.05
N PRO A 52 13.38 17.86 12.90
CA PRO A 52 13.67 18.77 11.79
C PRO A 52 13.56 18.08 10.42
N LYS A 53 14.03 16.83 10.29
CA LYS A 53 13.89 16.04 9.05
C LYS A 53 12.42 15.82 8.66
N ALA A 54 11.58 15.49 9.64
CA ALA A 54 10.15 15.29 9.42
C ALA A 54 9.43 16.58 9.00
N THR A 55 9.79 17.71 9.63
CA THR A 55 9.25 19.02 9.25
C THR A 55 9.67 19.41 7.84
N ALA A 56 10.95 19.24 7.50
CA ALA A 56 11.45 19.55 6.16
C ALA A 56 10.74 18.72 5.08
N ARG A 57 10.54 17.42 5.32
CA ARG A 57 9.81 16.53 4.40
C ARG A 57 8.34 16.94 4.26
N LEU A 58 7.66 17.26 5.36
CA LEU A 58 6.26 17.69 5.35
C LEU A 58 6.08 19.05 4.64
N VAL A 59 6.93 20.03 4.95
CA VAL A 59 6.89 21.35 4.28
C VAL A 59 7.15 21.20 2.79
N ARG A 60 8.14 20.40 2.39
CA ARG A 60 8.41 20.12 0.98
C ARG A 60 7.21 19.46 0.29
N GLY A 61 6.56 18.51 0.96
CA GLY A 61 5.35 17.87 0.45
C GLY A 61 4.19 18.85 0.25
N LEU A 62 3.94 19.72 1.23
CA LEU A 62 2.90 20.75 1.15
C LEU A 62 3.17 21.77 0.02
N ILE A 63 4.43 22.15 -0.19
CA ILE A 63 4.80 23.03 -1.31
C ILE A 63 4.52 22.33 -2.65
N LYS A 64 4.93 21.07 -2.80
CA LYS A 64 4.68 20.28 -4.01
C LYS A 64 3.18 20.15 -4.31
N SER A 65 2.38 19.77 -3.31
CA SER A 65 0.95 19.56 -3.50
C SER A 65 0.22 20.87 -3.87
N LYS A 66 0.61 22.00 -3.25
CA LYS A 66 0.09 23.33 -3.60
C LYS A 66 0.45 23.76 -5.02
N LEU A 67 1.69 23.53 -5.45
CA LEU A 67 2.13 23.85 -6.81
C LEU A 67 1.42 22.98 -7.86
N ALA A 68 1.08 21.75 -7.51
CA ALA A 68 0.36 20.83 -8.37
C ALA A 68 -1.18 20.90 -8.23
N HIS A 69 -1.69 21.88 -7.45
CA HIS A 69 -3.12 22.13 -7.24
C HIS A 69 -3.93 20.93 -6.73
N HIS A 70 -3.33 20.08 -5.90
CA HIS A 70 -4.02 18.97 -5.24
C HIS A 70 -3.76 18.93 -3.73
N SER A 71 -4.54 18.13 -3.02
CA SER A 71 -4.35 17.85 -1.60
C SER A 71 -3.05 17.09 -1.36
N LEU A 72 -2.52 17.14 -0.14
CA LEU A 72 -1.29 16.43 0.21
C LEU A 72 -1.47 14.92 0.06
N LEU A 73 -0.62 14.28 -0.74
CA LEU A 73 -0.63 12.85 -0.98
C LEU A 73 0.68 12.18 -0.53
N PRO A 74 0.70 10.86 -0.30
CA PRO A 74 1.92 10.13 0.04
C PRO A 74 3.08 10.37 -0.93
N LYS A 75 2.82 10.47 -2.25
CA LYS A 75 3.85 10.75 -3.27
C LYS A 75 4.58 12.09 -3.09
N ASP A 76 3.96 13.04 -2.40
CA ASP A 76 4.56 14.35 -2.17
C ASP A 76 5.63 14.27 -1.07
N LEU A 77 5.44 13.34 -0.13
CA LEU A 77 6.26 13.13 1.05
C LEU A 77 7.39 12.12 0.79
N TRP A 78 7.09 11.05 0.06
CA TRP A 78 8.01 9.93 -0.15
C TRP A 78 8.14 9.58 -1.63
N SER A 79 9.36 9.19 -2.02
CA SER A 79 9.65 8.64 -3.32
C SER A 79 9.94 7.15 -3.16
N LEU A 80 8.91 6.31 -3.31
CA LEU A 80 9.03 4.88 -3.04
C LEU A 80 9.94 4.20 -4.07
N SER A 81 10.80 3.31 -3.57
CA SER A 81 11.53 2.30 -4.33
C SER A 81 10.66 1.09 -4.68
N GLY A 82 9.64 0.80 -3.86
CA GLY A 82 8.70 -0.29 -4.10
C GLY A 82 7.34 -0.04 -3.48
N LEU A 83 6.29 -0.37 -4.22
CA LEU A 83 4.92 -0.39 -3.71
C LEU A 83 4.34 -1.77 -4.02
N ILE A 84 4.08 -2.55 -2.97
CA ILE A 84 3.55 -3.90 -3.09
C ILE A 84 2.15 -3.91 -2.50
N THR A 85 1.20 -4.43 -3.25
CA THR A 85 -0.19 -4.54 -2.82
C THR A 85 -0.71 -5.95 -2.95
N PHE A 86 -1.73 -6.26 -2.15
CA PHE A 86 -2.41 -7.54 -2.18
C PHE A 86 -3.87 -7.34 -1.80
N GLY A 87 -4.69 -8.35 -2.09
CA GLY A 87 -6.14 -8.31 -1.92
C GLY A 87 -6.87 -8.62 -3.21
N ILE A 88 -8.19 -8.68 -3.12
CA ILE A 88 -9.10 -9.00 -4.23
C ILE A 88 -9.49 -7.77 -5.06
N ASP A 89 -9.17 -6.58 -4.57
CA ASP A 89 -9.64 -5.28 -5.05
C ASP A 89 -8.55 -4.48 -5.79
N THR A 90 -7.36 -5.05 -5.99
CA THR A 90 -6.25 -4.30 -6.56
C THR A 90 -6.48 -3.89 -8.01
N SER A 91 -7.07 -4.77 -8.83
CA SER A 91 -7.41 -4.44 -10.22
C SER A 91 -8.32 -3.21 -10.34
N VAL A 92 -9.17 -2.97 -9.34
CA VAL A 92 -10.07 -1.82 -9.26
C VAL A 92 -9.32 -0.56 -8.79
N TYR A 93 -8.45 -0.70 -7.80
CA TYR A 93 -7.78 0.44 -7.16
C TYR A 93 -6.42 0.81 -7.74
N ARG A 94 -5.86 0.01 -8.66
CA ARG A 94 -4.50 0.16 -9.23
C ARG A 94 -4.17 1.60 -9.63
N GLU A 95 -4.98 2.19 -10.51
CA GLU A 95 -4.72 3.54 -11.01
C GLU A 95 -4.80 4.60 -9.90
N LYS A 96 -5.77 4.46 -8.99
CA LYS A 96 -5.93 5.38 -7.85
C LYS A 96 -4.76 5.26 -6.87
N ILE A 97 -4.28 4.04 -6.60
CA ILE A 97 -3.11 3.79 -5.76
C ILE A 97 -1.86 4.42 -6.41
N LYS A 98 -1.65 4.20 -7.71
CA LYS A 98 -0.55 4.80 -8.46
C LYS A 98 -0.59 6.33 -8.41
N GLU A 99 -1.77 6.93 -8.56
CA GLU A 99 -1.95 8.37 -8.47
C GLU A 99 -1.59 8.92 -7.08
N MET A 100 -1.99 8.23 -6.02
CA MET A 100 -1.76 8.66 -4.63
C MET A 100 -0.30 8.46 -4.18
N TRP A 101 0.29 7.34 -4.56
CA TRP A 101 1.60 6.90 -4.06
C TRP A 101 2.75 7.16 -5.04
N GLY A 102 2.43 7.55 -6.29
CA GLY A 102 3.40 7.93 -7.30
C GLY A 102 4.21 6.75 -7.85
N ARG A 103 3.78 5.52 -7.60
CA ARG A 103 4.44 4.29 -8.08
C ARG A 103 3.40 3.24 -8.47
N GLU A 104 3.68 2.51 -9.54
CA GLU A 104 2.86 1.38 -9.96
C GLU A 104 2.91 0.29 -8.88
N PRO A 105 1.75 -0.17 -8.36
CA PRO A 105 1.73 -1.26 -7.42
C PRO A 105 2.12 -2.58 -8.10
N LEU A 106 3.04 -3.32 -7.47
CA LEU A 106 3.33 -4.71 -7.78
C LEU A 106 2.42 -5.59 -6.92
N GLU A 107 1.71 -6.53 -7.53
CA GLU A 107 0.81 -7.40 -6.78
C GLU A 107 1.42 -8.73 -6.38
N PHE A 108 0.99 -9.24 -5.24
CA PHE A 108 1.04 -10.66 -4.95
C PHE A 108 -0.35 -11.18 -4.56
N HIS A 109 -0.59 -12.44 -4.89
CA HIS A 109 -1.73 -13.21 -4.44
C HIS A 109 -1.30 -14.16 -3.33
N GLY A 110 -2.15 -14.29 -2.32
CA GLY A 110 -1.90 -15.09 -1.14
C GLY A 110 -3.09 -15.11 -0.22
N SER A 111 -3.00 -15.88 0.85
CA SER A 111 -4.00 -15.95 1.91
C SER A 111 -3.32 -16.00 3.28
N THR A 112 -4.09 -15.90 4.36
CA THR A 112 -3.55 -16.05 5.72
C THR A 112 -2.95 -17.44 5.93
N GLU A 113 -3.53 -18.45 5.29
CA GLU A 113 -3.17 -19.87 5.41
C GLU A 113 -1.96 -20.26 4.55
N THR A 114 -1.79 -19.62 3.38
CA THR A 114 -0.77 -19.98 2.36
C THR A 114 0.32 -18.93 2.18
N VAL A 115 0.15 -17.74 2.77
CA VAL A 115 1.02 -16.57 2.73
C VAL A 115 1.24 -16.00 1.32
N PHE A 116 2.08 -16.63 0.50
CA PHE A 116 2.38 -16.20 -0.87
C PHE A 116 2.12 -17.33 -1.85
N ILE A 117 1.13 -17.15 -2.72
CA ILE A 117 0.76 -18.11 -3.77
C ILE A 117 1.44 -17.72 -5.09
N ALA A 118 1.27 -16.48 -5.50
CA ALA A 118 1.77 -15.99 -6.79
C ALA A 118 2.14 -14.51 -6.69
N THR A 119 3.03 -14.05 -7.57
CA THR A 119 3.47 -12.65 -7.63
C THR A 119 3.54 -12.18 -9.08
N GLN A 120 3.31 -10.90 -9.31
CA GLN A 120 3.64 -10.30 -10.60
C GLN A 120 5.16 -10.21 -10.76
N THR A 121 5.61 -10.15 -12.02
CA THR A 121 6.99 -9.76 -12.32
C THR A 121 7.11 -8.25 -12.49
N TRP A 122 8.29 -7.75 -12.83
CA TRP A 122 8.55 -6.31 -13.00
C TRP A 122 7.78 -5.66 -14.16
N ASP A 123 7.13 -6.45 -15.01
CA ASP A 123 6.22 -5.98 -16.05
C ASP A 123 4.82 -5.60 -15.51
N HIS A 124 4.54 -5.92 -14.25
CA HIS A 124 3.22 -5.75 -13.61
C HIS A 124 2.09 -6.46 -14.37
N GLN A 125 2.41 -7.50 -15.16
CA GLN A 125 1.47 -8.31 -15.93
C GLN A 125 1.38 -9.72 -15.38
N GLY A 126 0.17 -10.30 -15.47
CA GLY A 126 -0.10 -11.66 -15.00
C GLY A 126 0.39 -11.91 -13.58
N MET A 127 0.41 -13.17 -13.15
CA MET A 127 1.09 -13.58 -11.93
C MET A 127 1.76 -14.93 -12.19
N THR A 128 2.91 -15.15 -11.57
CA THR A 128 3.62 -16.44 -11.60
C THR A 128 3.56 -17.06 -10.22
N PHE A 129 3.22 -18.35 -10.16
CA PHE A 129 3.22 -19.12 -8.91
C PHE A 129 4.61 -19.20 -8.28
N ILE A 130 4.65 -19.32 -6.96
CA ILE A 130 5.89 -19.57 -6.21
C ILE A 130 5.91 -21.05 -5.76
N PRO A 131 6.36 -21.99 -6.62
CA PRO A 131 6.24 -23.43 -6.37
C PRO A 131 7.09 -23.92 -5.19
N HIS A 132 8.05 -23.12 -4.73
CA HIS A 132 8.86 -23.43 -3.56
C HIS A 132 8.17 -23.14 -2.23
N LEU A 133 7.10 -22.34 -2.23
CA LEU A 133 6.37 -21.97 -1.01
C LEU A 133 5.13 -22.83 -0.78
N ASN A 134 4.52 -23.34 -1.84
CA ASN A 134 3.31 -24.15 -1.76
C ASN A 134 3.33 -25.26 -2.82
N PHE A 135 2.75 -26.40 -2.49
CA PHE A 135 2.42 -27.45 -3.46
C PHE A 135 1.02 -27.19 -4.00
N PHE A 136 0.92 -26.86 -5.29
CA PHE A 136 -0.35 -26.46 -5.91
C PHE A 136 -0.99 -27.63 -6.66
N GLU A 137 -2.24 -27.92 -6.30
CA GLU A 137 -3.10 -28.86 -7.02
C GLU A 137 -4.29 -28.10 -7.58
N PHE A 138 -4.67 -28.41 -8.83
CA PHE A 138 -5.78 -27.76 -9.52
C PHE A 138 -6.85 -28.81 -9.81
N ILE A 139 -8.03 -28.63 -9.21
CA ILE A 139 -9.20 -29.48 -9.45
C ILE A 139 -10.04 -28.83 -10.55
N PRO A 140 -10.38 -29.54 -11.63
CA PRO A 140 -11.34 -29.04 -12.62
C PRO A 140 -12.66 -28.63 -11.96
N GLU A 141 -13.27 -27.55 -12.43
CA GLU A 141 -14.50 -27.00 -11.84
C GLU A 141 -15.62 -28.03 -11.75
N GLU A 142 -15.82 -28.81 -12.81
CA GLU A 142 -16.83 -29.88 -12.87
C GLU A 142 -16.64 -30.92 -11.75
N GLU A 143 -15.40 -31.34 -11.49
CA GLU A 143 -15.09 -32.29 -10.41
C GLU A 143 -15.25 -31.64 -9.02
N SER A 144 -14.92 -30.35 -8.87
CA SER A 144 -15.15 -29.63 -7.62
C SER A 144 -16.64 -29.43 -7.31
N ILE A 145 -17.50 -29.30 -8.33
CA ILE A 145 -18.96 -29.21 -8.14
C ILE A 145 -19.49 -30.58 -7.73
N LYS A 146 -19.09 -31.63 -8.45
CA LYS A 146 -19.48 -33.01 -8.14
C LYS A 146 -19.13 -33.42 -6.71
N SER A 147 -17.92 -33.11 -6.23
CA SER A 147 -17.50 -33.43 -4.86
C SER A 147 -18.26 -32.65 -3.77
N ARG A 148 -18.93 -31.55 -4.12
CA ARG A 148 -19.79 -30.79 -3.19
C ARG A 148 -21.22 -31.32 -3.17
N GLU A 149 -21.68 -31.87 -4.29
CA GLU A 149 -23.02 -32.47 -4.43
C GLU A 149 -23.09 -33.90 -3.89
N ASP A 150 -21.95 -34.63 -3.89
CA ASP A 150 -21.77 -35.96 -3.29
C ASP A 150 -20.62 -35.93 -2.25
N PRO A 151 -20.90 -35.49 -1.00
CA PRO A 151 -19.89 -35.26 0.04
C PRO A 151 -19.23 -36.53 0.62
#